data_AF-A0A6S7BRT0-F1
#
_entry.id   AF-A0A6S7BRT0-F1
#
_cell.length_a   1.000
_cell.length_b   1.000
_cell.length_c   1.000
_cell.angle_alpha   90.00
_cell.angle_beta   90.00
_cell.angle_gamma   90.00
#
_symmetry.space_group_name_H-M   'P 1'
#
loop_
_entity.id
_entity.type
_entity.pdbx_description
1 polymer ?
#
loop_
_entity_poly.entity_id
_entity_poly.type
_entity_poly.pdbx_seq_one_letter_code
_entity_poly.pdbx_strand_id
1 'polypeptide(L)' 'MNEPILAHRDGAVQMLSFNNPAARNALTPEVYKALPAARDHADQVLVPSRR' A
#
# COMPACT_ATOMS: atom_id res chain seq x y z
N MET A 1 -9.60 6.82 12.48
CA MET A 1 -9.15 5.58 11.83
C MET A 1 -8.14 5.99 10.78
N ASN A 2 -6.86 5.77 11.03
CA ASN A 2 -5.77 6.14 10.13
C ASN A 2 -5.30 4.86 9.43
N GLU A 3 -5.33 4.81 8.10
CA GLU A 3 -4.84 3.64 7.35
C GLU A 3 -3.32 3.50 7.58
N PRO A 4 -2.82 2.30 7.91
CA PRO A 4 -1.40 2.11 8.21
C PRO A 4 -0.50 2.23 6.97
N ILE A 5 -1.04 1.96 5.78
CA ILE A 5 -0.37 2.06 4.49
C ILE A 5 -1.28 2.85 3.56
N LEU A 6 -0.76 3.95 3.00
CA LEU A 6 -1.39 4.69 1.91
C LEU A 6 -0.86 4.15 0.57
N ALA A 7 -1.74 4.02 -0.41
CA ALA A 7 -1.39 3.59 -1.76
C ALA A 7 -1.70 4.70 -2.76
N HIS A 8 -0.71 5.07 -3.59
CA HIS A 8 -0.90 6.02 -4.69
C HIS A 8 -0.15 5.56 -5.94
N ARG A 9 -0.70 5.81 -7.13
CA ARG A 9 -0.11 5.40 -8.40
C ARG A 9 0.39 6.62 -9.16
N ASP A 10 1.64 6.54 -9.59
CA ASP A 10 2.28 7.51 -10.46
C ASP A 10 2.73 6.81 -11.76
N GLY A 11 1.94 7.00 -12.83
CA GLY A 11 2.16 6.33 -14.12
C GLY A 11 2.14 4.80 -14.02
N ALA A 12 3.30 4.17 -14.22
CA ALA A 12 3.50 2.72 -14.15
C ALA A 12 3.96 2.23 -12.75
N VAL A 13 4.17 3.15 -11.80
CA VAL A 13 4.69 2.84 -10.47
C VAL A 13 3.56 2.91 -9.45
N GLN A 14 3.42 1.86 -8.64
CA GLN A 14 2.59 1.88 -7.43
C GLN A 14 3.47 2.23 -6.23
N MET A 15 3.15 3.32 -5.55
CA MET A 15 3.81 3.75 -4.32
C MET A 15 2.97 3.33 -3.11
N LEU A 16 3.63 2.71 -2.14
CA LEU A 16 3.06 2.34 -0.84
C LEU A 16 3.82 3.10 0.25
N SER A 17 3.10 3.91 1.03
CA SER A 17 3.66 4.80 2.04
C SER A 17 3.14 4.44 3.42
N PHE A 18 4.03 4.19 4.38
CA PHE A 18 3.64 4.05 5.78
C PHE A 18 3.13 5.38 6.33
N ASN A 19 2.00 5.33 7.00
CA ASN A 19 1.25 6.52 7.40
C ASN A 19 1.08 6.59 8.92
N ASN A 20 2.21 6.48 9.63
CA ASN A 20 2.27 6.70 11.07
C ASN A 20 3.48 7.58 11.45
N PRO A 21 3.44 8.89 11.12
CA PRO A 21 4.56 9.79 11.40
C PRO A 21 4.81 9.96 12.91
N ALA A 22 3.77 9.90 13.74
CA ALA A 22 3.89 10.00 15.20
C ALA A 22 4.73 8.87 15.80
N ALA A 23 4.67 7.67 15.22
CA ALA A 23 5.50 6.53 15.60
C ALA A 23 6.74 6.35 14.69
N ARG A 24 7.13 7.38 13.92
CA ARG A 24 8.24 7.32 12.96
C ARG A 24 8.12 6.15 11.97
N ASN A 25 6.90 5.84 11.55
CA ASN A 25 6.57 4.71 10.68
C ASN A 25 7.07 3.36 11.22
N ALA A 26 7.02 3.16 12.54
CA ALA A 26 7.30 1.87 13.16
C ALA A 26 6.48 0.75 12.50
N LEU A 27 7.13 -0.38 12.25
CA LEU A 27 6.49 -1.56 11.67
C LEU A 27 5.66 -2.27 12.73
N THR A 28 4.38 -1.98 12.77
CA THR A 28 3.43 -2.57 13.72
C THR A 28 2.73 -3.80 13.11
N PRO A 29 2.07 -4.65 13.92
CA PRO A 29 1.29 -5.77 13.41
C PRO A 29 0.24 -5.37 12.37
N GLU A 30 -0.34 -4.18 12.50
CA GLU A 30 -1.33 -3.62 11.58
C GLU A 30 -0.74 -3.33 10.20
N VAL A 31 0.51 -2.87 10.15
CA VAL A 31 1.25 -2.69 8.89
C VAL A 31 1.43 -4.02 8.18
N TYR A 32 1.89 -5.05 8.92
CA TYR A 32 2.05 -6.39 8.34
C TYR A 32 0.72 -7.01 7.91
N LYS A 33 -0.38 -6.71 8.61
CA LYS A 33 -1.72 -7.16 8.23
C LYS A 33 -2.23 -6.46 6.96
N ALA A 34 -1.89 -5.18 6.77
CA ALA A 34 -2.33 -4.39 5.62
C ALA A 34 -1.47 -4.62 4.36
N LEU A 35 -0.22 -5.06 4.52
CA LEU A 35 0.73 -5.18 3.40
C LEU A 35 0.28 -6.15 2.30
N PRO A 36 -0.26 -7.36 2.58
CA PRO A 36 -0.75 -8.26 1.52
C PRO A 36 -1.86 -7.62 0.69
N ALA A 37 -2.84 -6.97 1.34
CA ALA A 37 -3.93 -6.30 0.63
C ALA A 37 -3.43 -5.13 -0.23
N ALA A 38 -2.48 -4.34 0.28
CA ALA A 38 -1.85 -3.24 -0.47
C ALA A 38 -1.06 -3.76 -1.69
N ARG A 39 -0.41 -4.92 -1.56
CA ARG A 39 0.28 -5.60 -2.67
C ARG A 39 -0.69 -6.17 -3.70
N ASP A 40 -1.73 -6.87 -3.27
CA ASP A 40 -2.72 -7.46 -4.19
C ASP A 40 -3.42 -6.36 -4.99
N HIS A 41 -3.72 -5.22 -4.35
CA HIS A 41 -4.23 -4.05 -5.03
C HIS A 41 -3.22 -3.50 -6.04
N ALA A 42 -1.92 -3.47 -5.73
CA ALA A 42 -0.89 -3.08 -6.70
C ALA A 42 -0.86 -3.99 -7.93
N ASP A 43 -0.90 -5.31 -7.71
CA ASP A 43 -0.82 -6.33 -8.75
C ASP A 43 -2.05 -6.29 -9.68
N GLN A 44 -3.24 -6.10 -9.12
CA GLN A 44 -4.49 -5.98 -9.90
C GLN A 44 -4.48 -4.78 -10.85
N VAL A 45 -3.88 -3.65 -10.45
CA VAL A 45 -3.82 -2.46 -11.30
C VAL A 45 -2.65 -2.57 -12.30
N LEU A 46 -1.69 -3.48 -12.12
CA LEU A 46 -0.57 -3.68 -13.03
C LEU A 46 -0.87 -4.63 -14.19
N VAL A 47 -1.90 -5.47 -14.09
CA VAL A 47 -2.38 -6.30 -15.19
C VAL A 47 -3.41 -5.49 -15.98
N PRO A 48 -3.07 -4.93 -17.16
CA PRO A 48 -4.10 -4.37 -18.02
C PRO A 48 -5.00 -5.52 -18.43
N SER A 49 -6.30 -5.32 -18.24
CA SER A 49 -7.36 -6.15 -18.80
C SER A 49 -6.99 -6.51 -20.25
N ARG A 50 -6.45 -7.71 -20.47
CA ARG A 50 -6.30 -8.29 -21.81
C ARG A 50 -7.70 -8.67 -22.24
N ARG A 51 -8.41 -7.74 -22.87
CA ARG A 51 -9.56 -8.02 -23.73
C ARG A 51 -9.28 -7.48 -25.11
#